data_AF-A0A849ZR59-F1
#
_entry.id   AF-A0A849ZR59-F1
#
_cell.length_a   1.000
_cell.length_b   1.000
_cell.length_c   1.000
_cell.angle_alpha   90.00
_cell.angle_beta   90.00
_cell.angle_gamma   90.00
#
_symmetry.space_group_name_H-M   'P 1'
#
loop_
_entity.id
_entity.type
_entity.pdbx_description
1 polymer ?
#
loop_
_entity_poly.entity_id
_entity_poly.type
_entity_poly.pdbx_seq_one_letter_code
_entity_poly.pdbx_strand_id
1 'polypeptide(L)'
;MPRILDPLNRPRWLLRVPLKLAIFGATVAIACFPRVDRLVRHVRHWRDPNALIAPNAPALQPLVEAFRGRLAPDCPPGEVLGHVDAFVTERIPYEWDWMTWSNADYLPTVEEILEAGREDCDGRALIAASILQAVGYEAKLVTDFAHVWVDTPQGETMSPGPVQAITADEGGLAVQPSALAQLPRALSYGVHVFYLHRELIIVAVAWLLLISPGHGWIRRIIVLILLVAGLGVIRQAGKDWMSSNLAGQAIGAGLLLSAVVAAMFPRKAATPSNDAPSPSQSSAPP
;
A
#
# COMPACT_ATOMS: atom_id res chain seq x y z
N MET A 1 -10.99 -29.76 -12.30
CA MET A 1 -10.43 -28.40 -12.37
C MET A 1 -9.91 -28.19 -13.78
N PRO A 2 -10.06 -27.00 -14.39
CA PRO A 2 -9.67 -26.81 -15.78
C PRO A 2 -8.18 -27.11 -15.96
N ARG A 3 -7.81 -27.76 -17.07
CA ARG A 3 -6.41 -27.97 -17.52
C ARG A 3 -5.61 -26.65 -17.70
N ILE A 4 -6.25 -25.50 -17.42
CA ILE A 4 -5.71 -24.14 -17.55
C ILE A 4 -4.47 -23.91 -16.68
N LEU A 5 -4.36 -24.56 -15.51
CA LEU A 5 -3.21 -24.38 -14.60
C LEU A 5 -2.08 -25.41 -14.79
N ASP A 6 -2.23 -26.37 -15.70
CA ASP A 6 -1.21 -27.38 -15.98
C ASP A 6 0.12 -26.75 -16.46
N PRO A 7 0.11 -25.74 -17.36
CA PRO A 7 1.35 -25.11 -17.82
C PRO A 7 2.15 -24.46 -16.69
N LEU A 8 1.49 -23.98 -15.63
CA LEU A 8 2.14 -23.38 -14.47
C LEU A 8 2.71 -24.40 -13.48
N ASN A 9 2.31 -25.68 -13.58
CA ASN A 9 2.67 -26.70 -12.61
C ASN A 9 3.57 -27.81 -13.16
N ARG A 10 3.72 -27.93 -14.49
CA ARG A 10 4.63 -28.88 -15.16
C ARG A 10 6.12 -28.51 -15.20
N PRO A 11 6.54 -27.23 -15.28
CA PRO A 11 7.96 -26.88 -15.40
C PRO A 11 8.79 -27.35 -14.19
N ARG A 12 10.09 -27.53 -14.41
CA ARG A 12 11.06 -27.73 -13.32
C ARG A 12 10.92 -26.60 -12.28
N TRP A 13 11.16 -26.92 -11.01
CA TRP A 13 10.93 -25.99 -9.89
C TRP A 13 11.58 -24.62 -10.10
N LEU A 14 12.79 -24.59 -10.70
CA LEU A 14 13.55 -23.39 -11.03
C LEU A 14 12.84 -22.42 -11.98
N LEU A 15 11.96 -22.89 -12.86
CA LEU A 15 11.18 -22.04 -13.76
C LEU A 15 9.79 -21.74 -13.20
N ARG A 16 9.24 -22.67 -12.42
CA ARG A 16 7.90 -22.56 -11.83
C ARG A 16 7.81 -21.43 -10.81
N VAL A 17 8.78 -21.33 -9.89
CA VAL A 17 8.75 -20.33 -8.82
C VAL A 17 8.85 -18.90 -9.39
N PRO A 18 9.84 -18.56 -10.26
CA PRO A 18 9.90 -17.23 -10.85
C PRO A 18 8.66 -16.86 -11.65
N LEU A 19 8.09 -17.80 -12.42
CA LEU A 19 6.87 -17.53 -13.19
C LEU A 19 5.68 -17.21 -12.28
N LYS A 20 5.50 -17.94 -11.18
CA LYS A 20 4.43 -17.66 -10.20
C LYS A 20 4.65 -16.31 -9.52
N LEU A 21 5.88 -15.99 -9.13
CA LEU A 21 6.22 -14.70 -8.56
C LEU A 21 5.99 -13.56 -9.55
N ALA A 22 6.29 -13.76 -10.84
CA ALA A 22 6.03 -12.78 -11.88
C ALA A 22 4.52 -12.53 -12.08
N ILE A 23 3.69 -13.59 -12.12
CA ILE A 23 2.23 -13.47 -12.21
C ILE A 23 1.66 -12.76 -10.97
N PHE A 24 2.14 -13.14 -9.78
CA PHE A 24 1.72 -12.51 -8.54
C PHE A 24 2.11 -11.03 -8.51
N GLY A 25 3.37 -10.71 -8.82
CA GLY A 25 3.88 -9.34 -8.88
C GLY A 25 3.12 -8.49 -9.90
N ALA A 26 2.83 -9.02 -11.09
CA ALA A 26 2.01 -8.34 -12.09
C ALA A 26 0.58 -8.09 -11.59
N THR A 27 -0.01 -9.05 -10.86
CA THR A 27 -1.35 -8.89 -10.27
C THR A 27 -1.35 -7.79 -9.22
N VAL A 28 -0.36 -7.77 -8.33
CA VAL A 28 -0.20 -6.70 -7.32
C VAL A 28 -0.03 -5.35 -8.02
N ALA A 29 0.84 -5.26 -9.02
CA ALA A 29 1.08 -4.03 -9.78
C ALA A 29 -0.20 -3.52 -10.47
N ILE A 30 -0.98 -4.39 -11.11
CA ILE A 30 -2.23 -4.00 -11.79
C ILE A 30 -3.33 -3.63 -10.77
N ALA A 31 -3.45 -4.37 -9.67
CA ALA A 31 -4.45 -4.10 -8.65
C ALA A 31 -4.18 -2.77 -7.95
N CYS A 32 -2.92 -2.52 -7.56
CA CYS A 32 -2.52 -1.29 -6.88
C CYS A 32 -2.40 -0.11 -7.86
N PHE A 33 -1.85 -0.30 -9.05
CA PHE A 33 -1.52 0.78 -9.98
C PHE A 33 -2.03 0.51 -11.41
N PRO A 34 -3.36 0.45 -11.62
CA PRO A 34 -3.93 0.22 -12.94
C PRO A 34 -3.61 1.34 -13.94
N ARG A 35 -3.31 2.56 -13.47
CA ARG A 35 -2.88 3.71 -14.28
C ARG A 35 -1.36 3.82 -14.27
N VAL A 36 -0.70 3.07 -15.16
CA VAL A 36 0.76 3.00 -15.28
C VAL A 36 1.37 4.37 -15.65
N ASP A 37 0.65 5.18 -16.43
CA ASP A 37 1.00 6.56 -16.75
C ASP A 37 1.19 7.40 -15.49
N ARG A 38 0.26 7.27 -14.53
CA ARG A 38 0.30 7.96 -13.24
C ARG A 38 1.39 7.41 -12.33
N LEU A 39 1.60 6.10 -12.30
CA LEU A 39 2.71 5.50 -11.55
C LEU A 39 4.07 6.05 -12.00
N VAL A 40 4.28 6.21 -13.31
CA VAL A 40 5.53 6.79 -13.84
C VAL A 40 5.69 8.26 -13.41
N ARG A 41 4.61 9.05 -13.42
CA ARG A 41 4.65 10.44 -12.94
C ARG A 41 4.91 10.50 -11.44
N HIS A 42 4.22 9.69 -10.64
CA HIS A 42 4.42 9.57 -9.21
C HIS A 42 5.87 9.25 -8.83
N VAL A 43 6.49 8.26 -9.47
CA VAL A 43 7.91 7.94 -9.26
C VAL A 43 8.83 9.12 -9.63
N ARG A 44 8.48 9.93 -10.63
CA ARG A 44 9.23 11.13 -10.98
C ARG A 44 9.04 12.24 -9.95
N HIS A 45 7.82 12.45 -9.50
CA HIS A 45 7.46 13.44 -8.49
C HIS A 45 8.19 13.17 -7.18
N TRP A 46 8.26 11.90 -6.76
CA TRP A 46 9.02 11.53 -5.56
C TRP A 46 10.52 11.75 -5.67
N ARG A 47 11.11 11.98 -6.85
CA ARG A 47 12.54 12.33 -6.91
C ARG A 47 12.83 13.68 -6.25
N ASP A 48 11.89 14.60 -6.35
CA ASP A 48 11.93 15.91 -5.72
C ASP A 48 10.48 16.40 -5.50
N PRO A 49 9.82 15.97 -4.40
CA PRO A 49 8.45 16.36 -4.12
C PRO A 49 8.33 17.87 -3.86
N ASN A 50 9.39 18.53 -3.40
CA ASN A 50 9.39 19.98 -3.16
C ASN A 50 9.31 20.77 -4.48
N ALA A 51 9.79 20.22 -5.60
CA ALA A 51 9.65 20.85 -6.92
C ALA A 51 8.19 20.97 -7.39
N LEU A 52 7.25 20.24 -6.76
CA LEU A 52 5.83 20.40 -7.04
C LEU A 52 5.20 21.59 -6.31
N ILE A 53 5.87 22.13 -5.27
CA ILE A 53 5.37 23.28 -4.54
C ILE A 53 5.36 24.48 -5.49
N ALA A 54 4.17 25.02 -5.75
CA ALA A 54 3.96 25.99 -6.82
C ALA A 54 3.27 27.25 -6.27
N PRO A 55 3.97 28.09 -5.49
CA PRO A 55 3.37 29.27 -4.84
C PRO A 55 2.83 30.30 -5.83
N ASN A 56 3.40 30.33 -7.04
CA ASN A 56 3.03 31.26 -8.11
C ASN A 56 2.09 30.64 -9.15
N ALA A 57 1.57 29.42 -8.92
CA ALA A 57 0.64 28.78 -9.85
C ALA A 57 -0.62 29.66 -10.01
N PRO A 58 -1.04 30.00 -11.24
CA PRO A 58 -2.25 30.80 -11.47
C PRO A 58 -3.51 30.19 -10.87
N ALA A 59 -3.63 28.85 -10.93
CA ALA A 59 -4.76 28.12 -10.36
C ALA A 59 -4.86 28.26 -8.84
N LEU A 60 -3.72 28.45 -8.15
CA LEU A 60 -3.65 28.56 -6.69
C LEU A 60 -4.01 29.95 -6.18
N GLN A 61 -3.82 31.01 -6.97
CA GLN A 61 -3.97 32.40 -6.51
C GLN A 61 -5.33 32.71 -5.85
N PRO A 62 -6.48 32.23 -6.37
CA PRO A 62 -7.76 32.43 -5.68
C PRO A 62 -7.79 31.87 -4.25
N LEU A 63 -7.11 30.75 -3.99
CA LEU A 63 -7.00 30.17 -2.65
C LEU A 63 -6.05 31.01 -1.78
N VAL A 64 -4.93 31.48 -2.33
CA VAL A 64 -3.98 32.35 -1.61
C VAL A 64 -4.66 33.63 -1.15
N GLU A 65 -5.40 34.31 -2.03
CA GLU A 65 -6.12 35.53 -1.66
C GLU A 65 -7.21 35.27 -0.62
N ALA A 66 -7.96 34.17 -0.76
CA ALA A 66 -8.95 33.76 0.22
C ALA A 66 -8.31 33.42 1.58
N PHE A 67 -7.11 32.85 1.59
CA PHE A 67 -6.34 32.57 2.80
C PHE A 67 -5.80 33.84 3.45
N ARG A 68 -5.20 34.76 2.67
CA ARG A 68 -4.75 36.07 3.15
C ARG A 68 -5.87 36.84 3.84
N GLY A 69 -7.09 36.78 3.28
CA GLY A 69 -8.27 37.38 3.89
C GLY A 69 -8.70 36.79 5.24
N ARG A 70 -8.19 35.61 5.63
CA ARG A 70 -8.41 35.01 6.97
C ARG A 70 -7.38 35.43 8.00
N LEU A 71 -6.22 35.91 7.58
CA LEU A 71 -5.15 36.27 8.50
C LEU A 71 -5.34 37.70 9.02
N ALA A 72 -5.20 37.85 10.34
CA ALA A 72 -5.02 39.18 10.91
C ALA A 72 -3.66 39.76 10.46
N PRO A 73 -3.53 41.09 10.29
CA PRO A 73 -2.26 41.72 9.87
C PRO A 73 -1.05 41.32 10.71
N ASP A 74 -1.27 41.07 12.01
CA ASP A 74 -0.23 40.78 12.99
C ASP A 74 -0.31 39.32 13.49
N CYS A 75 -0.87 38.41 12.67
CA CYS A 75 -1.06 37.01 13.05
C CYS A 75 0.29 36.34 13.38
N PRO A 76 0.46 35.78 14.59
CA PRO A 76 1.70 35.10 14.96
C PRO A 76 2.00 33.91 14.04
N PRO A 77 3.27 33.64 13.70
CA PRO A 77 3.63 32.56 12.77
C PRO A 77 3.05 31.18 13.12
N GLY A 78 3.02 30.80 14.40
CA GLY A 78 2.43 29.53 14.82
C GLY A 78 0.91 29.45 14.61
N GLU A 79 0.21 30.59 14.69
CA GLU A 79 -1.23 30.65 14.40
C GLU A 79 -1.50 30.54 12.89
N VAL A 80 -0.62 31.10 12.06
CA VAL A 80 -0.69 30.95 10.59
C VAL A 80 -0.66 29.47 10.18
N LEU A 81 0.19 28.65 10.83
CA LEU A 81 0.26 27.21 10.58
C LEU A 81 -1.04 26.48 10.91
N GLY A 82 -1.71 26.85 12.00
CA GLY A 82 -3.03 26.31 12.34
C GLY A 82 -4.13 26.79 11.39
N HIS A 83 -4.06 28.05 10.96
CA HIS A 83 -5.00 28.62 9.99
C HIS A 83 -4.89 27.97 8.62
N VAL A 84 -3.68 27.66 8.13
CA VAL A 84 -3.52 27.01 6.82
C VAL A 84 -4.03 25.57 6.84
N ASP A 85 -3.80 24.82 7.92
CA ASP A 85 -4.34 23.46 8.07
C ASP A 85 -5.87 23.47 8.00
N ALA A 86 -6.50 24.29 8.85
CA ALA A 86 -7.95 24.43 8.87
C ALA A 86 -8.50 24.89 7.51
N PHE A 87 -7.83 25.84 6.86
CA PHE A 87 -8.21 26.33 5.54
C PHE A 87 -8.14 25.24 4.46
N VAL A 88 -7.01 24.53 4.38
CA VAL A 88 -6.82 23.48 3.36
C VAL A 88 -7.76 22.31 3.61
N THR A 89 -7.92 21.88 4.86
CA THR A 89 -8.83 20.79 5.23
C THR A 89 -10.29 21.11 4.90
N GLU A 90 -10.70 22.38 4.99
CA GLU A 90 -12.03 22.86 4.57
C GLU A 90 -12.18 22.91 3.05
N ARG A 91 -11.15 23.35 2.33
CA ARG A 91 -11.21 23.62 0.88
C ARG A 91 -10.96 22.39 0.01
N ILE A 92 -10.14 21.46 0.47
CA ILE A 92 -9.77 20.24 -0.25
C ILE A 92 -10.25 19.05 0.57
N PRO A 93 -11.49 18.56 0.39
CA PRO A 93 -12.00 17.37 1.08
C PRO A 93 -11.06 16.16 0.96
N TYR A 94 -10.99 15.37 2.03
CA TYR A 94 -10.11 14.20 2.09
C TYR A 94 -10.71 13.08 1.26
N GLU A 95 -9.96 12.57 0.29
CA GLU A 95 -10.34 11.42 -0.50
C GLU A 95 -9.07 10.68 -0.93
N TRP A 96 -9.07 9.37 -0.74
CA TRP A 96 -7.91 8.54 -1.03
C TRP A 96 -7.51 8.50 -2.51
N ASP A 97 -6.23 8.34 -2.77
CA ASP A 97 -5.69 8.22 -4.13
C ASP A 97 -6.36 7.14 -5.00
N TRP A 98 -6.80 6.02 -4.42
CA TRP A 98 -7.46 4.99 -5.22
C TRP A 98 -8.89 5.35 -5.62
N MET A 99 -9.52 6.30 -4.92
CA MET A 99 -10.81 6.88 -5.28
C MET A 99 -10.63 8.00 -6.30
N THR A 100 -9.63 8.87 -6.11
CA THR A 100 -9.38 10.04 -6.97
C THR A 100 -8.60 9.68 -8.24
N TRP A 101 -7.49 8.96 -8.10
CA TRP A 101 -6.52 8.68 -9.17
C TRP A 101 -6.49 7.22 -9.63
N SER A 102 -7.30 6.35 -9.02
CA SER A 102 -7.39 4.91 -9.29
C SER A 102 -6.13 4.10 -8.95
N ASN A 103 -5.09 4.73 -8.42
CA ASN A 103 -3.84 4.10 -7.98
C ASN A 103 -3.80 4.04 -6.45
N ALA A 104 -3.02 3.13 -5.88
CA ALA A 104 -2.88 3.01 -4.43
C ALA A 104 -2.22 4.24 -3.79
N ASP A 105 -1.44 4.98 -4.59
CA ASP A 105 -0.72 6.19 -4.22
C ASP A 105 -0.46 7.02 -5.52
N TYR A 106 -0.60 8.35 -5.46
CA TYR A 106 -0.34 9.31 -6.53
C TYR A 106 -0.17 10.76 -6.01
N LEU A 107 1.05 11.12 -5.61
CA LEU A 107 1.47 12.53 -5.50
C LEU A 107 1.12 13.40 -6.76
N PRO A 108 0.10 14.29 -6.72
CA PRO A 108 -0.37 15.07 -7.87
C PRO A 108 0.29 16.46 -7.95
N THR A 109 0.07 17.22 -9.03
CA THR A 109 0.43 18.65 -9.06
C THR A 109 -0.65 19.54 -8.42
N VAL A 110 -0.32 20.79 -8.10
CA VAL A 110 -1.28 21.78 -7.59
C VAL A 110 -2.50 21.93 -8.52
N GLU A 111 -2.28 22.00 -9.83
CA GLU A 111 -3.37 22.10 -10.82
C GLU A 111 -4.25 20.85 -10.82
N GLU A 112 -3.66 19.66 -10.77
CA GLU A 112 -4.40 18.40 -10.71
C GLU A 112 -5.27 18.32 -9.44
N ILE A 113 -4.73 18.73 -8.29
CA ILE A 113 -5.47 18.75 -7.01
C ILE A 113 -6.66 19.71 -7.08
N LEU A 114 -6.45 20.92 -7.60
CA LEU A 114 -7.49 21.93 -7.70
C LEU A 114 -8.57 21.55 -8.73
N GLU A 115 -8.20 20.87 -9.81
CA GLU A 115 -9.15 20.32 -10.78
C GLU A 115 -9.98 19.17 -10.18
N ALA A 116 -9.35 18.26 -9.42
CA ALA A 116 -10.06 17.18 -8.75
C ALA A 116 -10.95 17.68 -7.60
N GLY A 117 -10.54 18.77 -6.95
CA GLY A 117 -11.24 19.40 -5.83
C GLY A 117 -11.28 18.54 -4.57
N ARG A 118 -10.41 17.53 -4.45
CA ARG A 118 -10.26 16.63 -3.30
C ARG A 118 -8.92 15.92 -3.39
N GLU A 119 -8.34 15.62 -2.24
CA GLU A 119 -7.10 14.84 -2.14
C GLU A 119 -6.87 14.37 -0.70
N ASP A 120 -6.04 13.35 -0.52
CA ASP A 120 -5.57 12.82 0.75
C ASP A 120 -4.45 13.67 1.37
N CYS A 121 -3.63 13.07 2.23
CA CYS A 121 -2.61 13.78 2.98
C CYS A 121 -1.58 14.48 2.09
N ASP A 122 -1.16 13.89 0.98
CA ASP A 122 -0.01 14.39 0.23
C ASP A 122 -0.34 15.65 -0.59
N GLY A 123 -1.48 15.68 -1.27
CA GLY A 123 -1.92 16.86 -2.01
C GLY A 123 -2.42 17.96 -1.09
N ARG A 124 -3.02 17.63 0.05
CA ARG A 124 -3.34 18.65 1.06
C ARG A 124 -2.06 19.29 1.60
N ALA A 125 -1.03 18.51 1.91
CA ALA A 125 0.27 19.04 2.31
C ALA A 125 0.91 19.89 1.19
N LEU A 126 0.82 19.46 -0.06
CA LEU A 126 1.32 20.21 -1.21
C LEU A 126 0.64 21.57 -1.38
N ILE A 127 -0.69 21.63 -1.25
CA ILE A 127 -1.45 22.89 -1.28
C ILE A 127 -1.07 23.78 -0.11
N ALA A 128 -0.98 23.22 1.11
CA ALA A 128 -0.59 23.97 2.30
C ALA A 128 0.81 24.58 2.16
N ALA A 129 1.81 23.80 1.72
CA ALA A 129 3.16 24.28 1.47
C ALA A 129 3.19 25.37 0.39
N SER A 130 2.41 25.22 -0.69
CA SER A 130 2.35 26.21 -1.77
C SER A 130 1.70 27.52 -1.30
N ILE A 131 0.65 27.45 -0.48
CA ILE A 131 0.02 28.65 0.13
C ILE A 131 1.01 29.33 1.08
N LEU A 132 1.67 28.58 1.95
CA LEU A 132 2.66 29.11 2.90
C LEU A 132 3.80 29.84 2.18
N GLN A 133 4.38 29.24 1.14
CA GLN A 133 5.39 29.91 0.32
C GLN A 133 4.84 31.16 -0.37
N ALA A 134 3.59 31.15 -0.86
CA ALA A 134 2.96 32.32 -1.48
C ALA A 134 2.71 33.48 -0.50
N VAL A 135 2.65 33.21 0.80
CA VAL A 135 2.51 34.24 1.86
C VAL A 135 3.83 34.50 2.61
N GLY A 136 4.96 34.02 2.08
CA GLY A 136 6.30 34.40 2.53
C GLY A 136 6.94 33.48 3.56
N TYR A 137 6.43 32.25 3.74
CA TYR A 137 7.01 31.25 4.63
C TYR A 137 7.86 30.26 3.86
N GLU A 138 8.99 29.87 4.43
CA GLU A 138 9.70 28.68 3.97
C GLU A 138 8.90 27.44 4.37
N ALA A 139 8.55 26.61 3.40
CA ALA A 139 7.81 25.37 3.62
C ALA A 139 8.34 24.27 2.71
N LYS A 140 8.49 23.07 3.28
CA LYS A 140 8.89 21.87 2.56
C LYS A 140 7.98 20.71 2.92
N LEU A 141 7.84 19.77 1.99
CA LEU A 141 7.18 18.50 2.23
C LEU A 141 8.10 17.57 3.00
N VAL A 142 7.51 16.93 3.99
CA VAL A 142 8.13 15.88 4.79
C VAL A 142 7.16 14.73 4.89
N THR A 143 7.67 13.51 4.98
CA THR A 143 6.82 12.32 5.03
C THR A 143 7.41 11.25 5.91
N ASP A 144 6.53 10.45 6.48
CA ASP A 144 6.88 9.13 6.96
C ASP A 144 6.62 8.10 5.84
N PHE A 145 6.26 6.86 6.14
CA PHE A 145 5.89 5.89 5.09
C PHE A 145 4.38 5.79 4.85
N ALA A 146 3.57 6.58 5.57
CA ALA A 146 2.11 6.50 5.63
C ALA A 146 1.40 7.86 5.54
N HIS A 147 2.09 8.97 5.81
CA HIS A 147 1.55 10.32 5.89
C HIS A 147 2.55 11.37 5.39
N VAL A 148 2.05 12.41 4.76
CA VAL A 148 2.81 13.56 4.25
C VAL A 148 2.31 14.83 4.94
N TRP A 149 3.23 15.70 5.35
CA TRP A 149 2.91 16.95 6.02
C TRP A 149 3.92 18.05 5.65
N VAL A 150 3.76 19.23 6.27
CA VAL A 150 4.58 20.40 5.97
C VAL A 150 5.47 20.76 7.16
N ASP A 151 6.76 20.97 6.90
CA ASP A 151 7.73 21.49 7.87
C ASP A 151 8.15 22.91 7.49
N THR A 152 8.25 23.78 8.49
CA THR A 152 8.68 25.18 8.36
C THR A 152 9.64 25.53 9.52
N PRO A 153 10.47 26.58 9.40
CA PRO A 153 11.28 27.05 10.54
C PRO A 153 10.46 27.46 11.77
N GLN A 154 9.16 27.71 11.61
CA GLN A 154 8.24 28.12 12.67
C GLN A 154 7.44 26.96 13.27
N GLY A 155 7.58 25.75 12.73
CA GLY A 155 6.91 24.53 13.19
C GLY A 155 6.35 23.69 12.05
N GLU A 156 5.71 22.57 12.41
CA GLU A 156 5.07 21.64 11.47
C GLU A 156 3.55 21.84 11.44
N THR A 157 2.92 21.52 10.30
CA THR A 157 1.47 21.57 10.11
C THR A 157 0.98 20.43 9.22
N MET A 158 -0.34 20.25 9.06
CA MET A 158 -0.99 19.12 8.38
C MET A 158 -0.86 17.79 9.12
N SER A 159 -1.09 17.83 10.44
CA SER A 159 -1.06 16.65 11.33
C SER A 159 0.26 15.86 11.28
N PRO A 160 1.37 16.43 11.78
CA PRO A 160 2.70 15.83 11.64
C PRO A 160 2.79 14.41 12.20
N GLY A 161 3.55 13.57 11.50
CA GLY A 161 3.85 12.21 11.93
C GLY A 161 4.89 12.16 13.07
N PRO A 162 5.04 11.01 13.73
CA PRO A 162 5.95 10.87 14.87
C PRO A 162 7.45 10.84 14.47
N VAL A 163 7.77 10.56 13.20
CA VAL A 163 9.14 10.47 12.69
C VAL A 163 9.17 10.90 11.24
N GLN A 164 10.10 11.77 10.88
CA GLN A 164 10.39 12.09 9.47
C GLN A 164 11.18 10.94 8.85
N ALA A 165 10.58 10.17 7.95
CA ALA A 165 11.27 9.04 7.30
C ALA A 165 12.06 9.49 6.09
N ILE A 166 11.47 10.40 5.32
CA ILE A 166 12.01 10.87 4.05
C ILE A 166 11.99 12.40 4.07
N THR A 167 13.15 12.99 3.83
CA THR A 167 13.31 14.42 3.61
C THR A 167 13.88 14.64 2.23
N ALA A 168 13.25 15.50 1.44
CA ALA A 168 13.82 15.96 0.18
C ALA A 168 14.79 17.11 0.48
N ASP A 169 16.08 16.91 0.19
CA ASP A 169 17.14 17.91 0.29
C ASP A 169 17.71 18.24 -1.10
N GLU A 170 18.66 19.18 -1.16
CA GLU A 170 19.30 19.60 -2.43
C GLU A 170 20.01 18.45 -3.17
N GLY A 171 20.32 17.35 -2.49
CA GLY A 171 20.96 16.14 -3.04
C GLY A 171 19.97 15.03 -3.42
N GLY A 172 18.66 15.21 -3.17
CA GLY A 172 17.60 14.26 -3.49
C GLY A 172 16.86 13.77 -2.24
N LEU A 173 16.32 12.54 -2.30
CA LEU A 173 15.65 11.93 -1.15
C LEU A 173 16.66 11.32 -0.16
N ALA A 174 16.68 11.83 1.06
CA ALA A 174 17.36 11.20 2.18
C ALA A 174 16.37 10.34 2.97
N VAL A 175 16.66 9.04 3.10
CA VAL A 175 15.86 8.09 3.90
C VAL A 175 16.57 7.83 5.22
N GLN A 176 15.88 8.05 6.34
CA GLN A 176 16.41 7.72 7.66
C GLN A 176 16.35 6.20 7.89
N PRO A 177 17.47 5.50 8.14
CA PRO A 177 17.46 4.05 8.33
C PRO A 177 16.59 3.58 9.52
N SER A 178 16.51 4.40 10.57
CA SER A 178 15.66 4.15 11.74
C SER A 178 14.17 4.14 11.39
N ALA A 179 13.76 4.91 10.39
CA ALA A 179 12.38 4.98 9.95
C ALA A 179 11.92 3.68 9.27
N LEU A 180 12.83 2.84 8.77
CA LEU A 180 12.48 1.53 8.19
C LEU A 180 11.73 0.63 9.18
N ALA A 181 11.92 0.84 10.50
CA ALA A 181 11.15 0.15 11.53
C ALA A 181 9.64 0.46 11.49
N GLN A 182 9.23 1.53 10.81
CA GLN A 182 7.83 1.91 10.63
C GLN A 182 7.16 1.27 9.42
N LEU A 183 7.93 0.67 8.50
CA LEU A 183 7.37 0.05 7.30
C LEU A 183 6.26 -0.97 7.58
N PRO A 184 6.36 -1.86 8.59
CA PRO A 184 5.25 -2.77 8.92
C PRO A 184 3.96 -2.04 9.26
N ARG A 185 4.06 -0.90 9.97
CA ARG A 185 2.92 -0.05 10.32
C ARG A 185 2.33 0.60 9.08
N ALA A 186 3.17 1.26 8.28
CA ALA A 186 2.73 1.92 7.06
C ALA A 186 2.06 0.96 6.07
N LEU A 187 2.67 -0.21 5.85
CA LEU A 187 2.09 -1.25 4.99
C LEU A 187 0.76 -1.77 5.54
N SER A 188 0.66 -2.00 6.85
CA SER A 188 -0.59 -2.43 7.48
C SER A 188 -1.68 -1.37 7.38
N TYR A 189 -1.32 -0.09 7.51
CA TYR A 189 -2.23 1.03 7.32
C TYR A 189 -2.71 1.09 5.88
N GLY A 190 -1.81 1.08 4.90
CA GLY A 190 -2.14 1.02 3.47
C GLY A 190 -3.10 -0.12 3.14
N VAL A 191 -2.85 -1.33 3.66
CA VAL A 191 -3.76 -2.49 3.55
C VAL A 191 -5.12 -2.22 4.23
N HIS A 192 -5.17 -1.50 5.35
CA HIS A 192 -6.44 -1.16 5.99
C HIS A 192 -7.30 -0.22 5.14
N VAL A 193 -6.69 0.81 4.55
CA VAL A 193 -7.44 1.86 3.85
C VAL A 193 -7.75 1.47 2.39
N PHE A 194 -6.91 0.64 1.77
CA PHE A 194 -7.08 0.23 0.37
C PHE A 194 -8.36 -0.58 0.10
N TYR A 195 -8.81 -0.57 -1.16
CA TYR A 195 -10.01 -1.27 -1.62
C TYR A 195 -9.96 -2.78 -1.34
N LEU A 196 -10.82 -3.24 -0.42
CA LEU A 196 -10.94 -4.65 -0.08
C LEU A 196 -11.15 -5.54 -1.31
N HIS A 197 -11.96 -5.14 -2.28
CA HIS A 197 -12.21 -5.96 -3.46
C HIS A 197 -10.95 -6.18 -4.32
N ARG A 198 -10.03 -5.20 -4.39
CA ARG A 198 -8.76 -5.34 -5.11
C ARG A 198 -7.79 -6.26 -4.35
N GLU A 199 -7.77 -6.18 -3.03
CA GLU A 199 -7.01 -7.11 -2.19
C GLU A 199 -7.52 -8.54 -2.31
N LEU A 200 -8.84 -8.73 -2.39
CA LEU A 200 -9.43 -10.04 -2.62
C LEU A 200 -9.02 -10.64 -3.97
N ILE A 201 -8.79 -9.81 -5.00
CA ILE A 201 -8.20 -10.27 -6.28
C ILE A 201 -6.76 -10.77 -6.06
N ILE A 202 -5.94 -10.00 -5.32
CA ILE A 202 -4.56 -10.40 -4.98
C ILE A 202 -4.55 -11.72 -4.20
N VAL A 203 -5.42 -11.85 -3.20
CA VAL A 203 -5.58 -13.08 -2.39
C VAL A 203 -6.04 -14.25 -3.25
N ALA A 204 -7.02 -14.05 -4.13
CA ALA A 204 -7.52 -15.10 -5.02
C ALA A 204 -6.42 -15.59 -5.97
N VAL A 205 -5.63 -14.69 -6.55
CA VAL A 205 -4.49 -15.06 -7.41
C VAL A 205 -3.40 -15.76 -6.59
N ALA A 206 -3.03 -15.26 -5.41
CA ALA A 206 -2.07 -15.92 -4.52
C ALA A 206 -2.52 -17.35 -4.20
N TRP A 207 -3.80 -17.53 -3.85
CA TRP A 207 -4.40 -18.83 -3.60
C TRP A 207 -4.29 -19.77 -4.80
N LEU A 208 -4.66 -19.31 -5.99
CA LEU A 208 -4.56 -20.10 -7.23
C LEU A 208 -3.10 -20.49 -7.55
N LEU A 209 -2.15 -19.59 -7.31
CA LEU A 209 -0.72 -19.84 -7.52
C LEU A 209 -0.14 -20.80 -6.48
N LEU A 210 -0.67 -20.83 -5.26
CA LEU A 210 -0.23 -21.76 -4.21
C LEU A 210 -0.81 -23.18 -4.38
N ILE A 211 -1.96 -23.33 -5.03
CA ILE A 211 -2.55 -24.67 -5.26
C ILE A 211 -1.74 -25.47 -6.28
N SER A 212 -1.42 -26.72 -5.93
CA SER A 212 -0.85 -27.73 -6.83
C SER A 212 -1.90 -28.79 -7.19
N PRO A 213 -1.84 -29.43 -8.38
CA PRO A 213 -2.82 -30.43 -8.81
C PRO A 213 -3.04 -31.57 -7.83
N GLY A 214 -1.99 -32.00 -7.11
CA GLY A 214 -2.04 -33.06 -6.10
C GLY A 214 -2.65 -32.68 -4.75
N HIS A 215 -3.03 -31.41 -4.53
CA HIS A 215 -3.67 -31.00 -3.28
C HIS A 215 -5.14 -31.44 -3.24
N GLY A 216 -5.53 -32.14 -2.18
CA GLY A 216 -6.94 -32.41 -1.87
C GLY A 216 -7.73 -31.14 -1.55
N TRP A 217 -9.05 -31.18 -1.73
CA TRP A 217 -9.92 -30.00 -1.62
C TRP A 217 -9.86 -29.33 -0.23
N ILE A 218 -9.83 -30.11 0.85
CA ILE A 218 -9.75 -29.60 2.24
C ILE A 218 -8.56 -28.67 2.40
N ARG A 219 -7.39 -29.09 1.92
CA ARG A 219 -6.17 -28.30 2.01
C ARG A 219 -6.26 -26.98 1.25
N ARG A 220 -6.89 -26.99 0.07
CA ARG A 220 -7.11 -25.78 -0.73
C ARG A 220 -7.97 -24.77 0.04
N ILE A 221 -8.99 -25.25 0.74
CA ILE A 221 -9.84 -24.43 1.60
C ILE A 221 -9.05 -23.90 2.79
N ILE A 222 -8.25 -24.74 3.47
CA ILE A 222 -7.39 -24.29 4.58
C ILE A 222 -6.45 -23.15 4.13
N VAL A 223 -5.79 -23.31 2.98
CA VAL A 223 -4.91 -22.26 2.43
C VAL A 223 -5.69 -20.97 2.17
N LEU A 224 -6.88 -21.04 1.59
CA LEU A 224 -7.72 -19.85 1.36
C LEU A 224 -8.12 -19.18 2.68
N ILE A 225 -8.57 -19.95 3.67
CA ILE A 225 -8.95 -19.45 4.99
C ILE A 225 -7.76 -18.74 5.65
N LEU A 226 -6.57 -19.34 5.60
CA LEU A 226 -5.36 -18.73 6.18
C LEU A 226 -4.99 -17.41 5.47
N LEU A 227 -5.11 -17.34 4.14
CA LEU A 227 -4.87 -16.11 3.38
C LEU A 227 -5.88 -15.00 3.74
N VAL A 228 -7.16 -15.33 3.74
CA VAL A 228 -8.24 -14.36 4.05
C VAL A 228 -8.19 -13.92 5.51
N ALA A 229 -7.95 -14.85 6.44
CA ALA A 229 -7.78 -14.53 7.85
C ALA A 229 -6.53 -13.68 8.09
N GLY A 230 -5.40 -13.99 7.44
CA GLY A 230 -4.19 -13.19 7.49
C GLY A 230 -4.42 -11.76 7.00
N LEU A 231 -5.07 -11.58 5.85
CA LEU A 231 -5.48 -10.26 5.35
C LEU A 231 -6.38 -9.53 6.35
N GLY A 232 -7.42 -10.20 6.86
CA GLY A 232 -8.36 -9.60 7.82
C GLY A 232 -7.68 -9.12 9.11
N VAL A 233 -6.73 -9.90 9.63
CA VAL A 233 -5.95 -9.53 10.82
C VAL A 233 -5.03 -8.33 10.53
N ILE A 234 -4.33 -8.30 9.38
CA ILE A 234 -3.50 -7.15 8.98
C ILE A 234 -4.35 -5.89 8.84
N ARG A 235 -5.50 -5.98 8.14
CA ARG A 235 -6.44 -4.87 8.01
C ARG A 235 -6.91 -4.35 9.36
N GLN A 236 -7.23 -5.24 10.31
CA GLN A 236 -7.64 -4.82 11.65
C GLN A 236 -6.50 -4.17 12.44
N ALA A 237 -5.27 -4.66 12.25
CA ALA A 237 -4.09 -4.16 12.95
C ALA A 237 -3.60 -2.80 12.43
N GLY A 238 -3.99 -2.40 11.22
CA GLY A 238 -3.65 -1.12 10.58
C GLY A 238 -4.75 -0.07 10.62
N LYS A 239 -5.71 -0.14 11.57
CA LYS A 239 -6.81 0.83 11.66
C LYS A 239 -6.38 2.27 11.93
N ASP A 240 -5.25 2.43 12.59
CA ASP A 240 -4.70 3.71 13.01
C ASP A 240 -3.28 3.80 12.49
N TRP A 241 -2.95 4.90 11.82
CA TRP A 241 -1.60 5.13 11.30
C TRP A 241 -0.66 5.64 12.40
N MET A 242 -1.19 6.27 13.46
CA MET A 242 -0.41 6.78 14.58
C MET A 242 -0.03 5.66 15.56
N SER A 243 -0.91 4.68 15.79
CA SER A 243 -0.67 3.55 16.69
C SER A 243 -0.54 2.22 15.95
N SER A 244 0.54 1.47 16.22
CA SER A 244 0.73 0.14 15.63
C SER A 244 0.30 -0.98 16.55
N ASN A 245 -0.62 -1.83 16.09
CA ASN A 245 -0.82 -3.15 16.68
C ASN A 245 0.17 -4.17 16.07
N LEU A 246 1.43 -4.09 16.49
CA LEU A 246 2.52 -4.96 15.98
C LEU A 246 2.24 -6.44 16.19
N ALA A 247 1.60 -6.80 17.31
CA ALA A 247 1.21 -8.18 17.58
C ALA A 247 0.19 -8.68 16.54
N GLY A 248 -0.83 -7.88 16.24
CA GLY A 248 -1.78 -8.17 15.18
C GLY A 248 -1.10 -8.32 13.81
N GLN A 249 -0.20 -7.40 13.45
CA GLN A 249 0.58 -7.49 12.21
C GLN A 249 1.39 -8.79 12.12
N ALA A 250 2.09 -9.16 13.21
CA ALA A 250 2.87 -10.39 13.27
C ALA A 250 1.99 -11.65 13.16
N ILE A 251 0.84 -11.68 13.82
CA ILE A 251 -0.14 -12.78 13.71
C ILE A 251 -0.65 -12.89 12.27
N GLY A 252 -1.04 -11.77 11.66
CA GLY A 252 -1.52 -11.72 10.29
C GLY A 252 -0.47 -12.22 9.29
N ALA A 253 0.77 -11.74 9.40
CA ALA A 253 1.90 -12.21 8.61
C ALA A 253 2.18 -13.71 8.83
N GLY A 254 2.09 -14.17 10.09
CA GLY A 254 2.22 -15.58 10.45
C GLY A 254 1.17 -16.47 9.80
N LEU A 255 -0.08 -16.00 9.69
CA LEU A 255 -1.16 -16.71 8.99
C LEU A 255 -0.89 -16.79 7.48
N LEU A 256 -0.44 -15.69 6.86
CA LEU A 256 -0.07 -15.67 5.44
C LEU A 256 1.10 -16.65 5.16
N LEU A 257 2.13 -16.64 5.99
CA LEU A 257 3.25 -17.57 5.89
C LEU A 257 2.80 -19.02 6.10
N SER A 258 1.93 -19.26 7.08
CA SER A 258 1.34 -20.58 7.32
C SER A 258 0.56 -21.07 6.11
N ALA A 259 -0.11 -20.19 5.35
CA ALA A 259 -0.78 -20.57 4.10
C ALA A 259 0.23 -21.07 3.04
N VAL A 260 1.37 -20.38 2.89
CA VAL A 260 2.45 -20.78 1.98
C VAL A 260 3.05 -22.13 2.39
N VAL A 261 3.40 -22.28 3.68
CA VAL A 261 3.93 -23.53 4.25
C VAL A 261 2.93 -24.67 4.07
N ALA A 262 1.66 -24.43 4.41
CA ALA A 262 0.58 -25.38 4.20
C ALA A 262 0.37 -25.71 2.73
N ALA A 263 0.82 -24.90 1.77
CA ALA A 263 0.76 -25.20 0.34
C ALA A 263 2.01 -25.94 -0.19
N MET A 264 3.14 -25.96 0.53
CA MET A 264 4.38 -26.58 0.05
C MET A 264 4.50 -28.09 0.32
N PHE A 265 4.00 -28.59 1.45
CA PHE A 265 4.24 -29.99 1.85
C PHE A 265 3.42 -31.00 1.03
N PRO A 266 3.99 -31.88 0.20
CA PRO A 266 3.19 -32.88 -0.52
C PRO A 266 2.40 -33.75 0.47
N ARG A 267 1.20 -34.18 0.07
CA ARG A 267 0.48 -35.20 0.85
C ARG A 267 1.44 -36.40 0.90
N LYS A 268 1.79 -36.91 2.09
CA LYS A 268 2.44 -38.22 2.18
C LYS A 268 1.57 -39.15 1.34
N ALA A 269 2.15 -39.74 0.30
CA ALA A 269 1.44 -40.73 -0.49
C ALA A 269 0.85 -41.70 0.52
N ALA A 270 -0.46 -41.93 0.46
CA ALA A 270 -1.06 -42.98 1.27
C ALA A 270 -0.24 -44.22 0.96
N THR A 271 0.46 -44.75 1.96
CA THR A 271 1.25 -45.97 1.79
C THR A 271 0.30 -46.96 1.15
N PRO A 272 0.60 -47.50 -0.05
CA PRO A 272 -0.29 -48.46 -0.69
C PRO A 272 -0.59 -49.52 0.35
N SER A 273 -1.88 -49.73 0.65
CA SER A 273 -2.27 -50.75 1.62
C SER A 273 -1.72 -52.07 1.09
N ASN A 274 -0.84 -52.71 1.87
CA ASN A 274 -0.27 -54.01 1.54
C ASN A 274 -1.32 -55.14 1.47
N ASP A 275 -2.61 -54.81 1.57
CA ASP A 275 -3.75 -55.69 1.32
C ASP A 275 -3.94 -56.02 -0.17
N ALA A 276 -2.86 -56.06 -0.95
CA ALA A 276 -2.90 -56.81 -2.20
C ALA A 276 -3.25 -58.26 -1.81
N PRO A 277 -4.38 -58.81 -2.29
CA PRO A 277 -4.76 -60.16 -1.93
C PRO A 277 -3.62 -61.09 -2.29
N SER A 278 -3.09 -61.82 -1.30
CA SER A 278 -2.17 -62.93 -1.54
C SER A 278 -2.76 -63.76 -2.68
N PRO A 279 -2.03 -64.00 -3.78
CA PRO A 279 -2.54 -64.78 -4.89
C PRO A 279 -3.06 -66.10 -4.33
N SER A 280 -4.39 -66.26 -4.37
CA SER A 280 -5.06 -67.47 -3.94
C SER A 280 -4.38 -68.63 -4.64
N GLN A 281 -3.82 -69.53 -3.86
CA GLN A 281 -3.22 -70.77 -4.35
C GLN A 281 -4.27 -71.49 -5.20
N SER A 282 -4.09 -71.41 -6.52
CA SER A 282 -4.86 -72.17 -7.50
C SER A 282 -4.54 -73.64 -7.27
N SER A 283 -5.43 -74.36 -6.60
CA SER A 283 -5.41 -75.81 -6.52
C SER A 283 -5.44 -76.39 -7.93
N ALA A 284 -4.38 -77.11 -8.30
CA ALA A 284 -4.33 -77.92 -9.50
C ALA A 284 -5.34 -79.08 -9.39
N PRO A 285 -6.13 -79.38 -10.44
CA PRO A 285 -6.93 -80.60 -10.52
C PRO A 285 -6.06 -81.82 -10.90
N PRO A 286 -6.55 -83.06 -10.65
CA PRO A 286 -5.75 -84.28 -10.50
C PRO A 286 -5.08 -84.81 -11.77
#